data_AF-D3AN43-F1
#
_entry.id   AF-D3AN43-F1
#
_cell.length_a   1.000
_cell.length_b   1.000
_cell.length_c   1.000
_cell.angle_alpha   90.00
_cell.angle_beta   90.00
_cell.angle_gamma   90.00
#
_symmetry.space_group_name_H-M   'P 1'
#
loop_
_entity.id
_entity.type
_entity.pdbx_description
1 polymer ?
#
loop_
_entity_poly.entity_id
_entity_poly.type
_entity_poly.pdbx_seq_one_letter_code
_entity_poly.pdbx_strand_id
1 'polypeptide(L)'
;MFSSGIYKNRLYKILITTGTIVITLLAVLSGSYLHLQQKSSYIHNLSNSTAALEANSNIAMNLISRAVNDVSRDKSITKWVNSSSANDFYFNSITALKQLRIITTDSSMLNYEAGRYYGRPA
;
A
#
# COMPACT_ATOMS: atom_id res chain seq x y z
N MET A 1 17.90 -40.77 63.25
CA MET A 1 17.32 -39.42 63.02
C MET A 1 17.66 -38.99 61.59
N PHE A 2 16.83 -39.35 60.62
CA PHE A 2 17.17 -39.16 59.21
C PHE A 2 16.77 -37.77 58.71
N SER A 3 17.79 -36.98 58.34
CA SER A 3 17.87 -36.33 57.03
C SER A 3 16.77 -35.33 56.59
N SER A 4 16.25 -34.51 57.51
CA SER A 4 15.36 -33.38 57.15
C SER A 4 16.04 -32.40 56.15
N GLY A 5 17.36 -32.18 56.30
CA GLY A 5 18.13 -31.27 55.43
C GLY A 5 18.35 -31.79 54.00
N ILE A 6 18.58 -33.09 53.80
CA ILE A 6 18.82 -33.67 52.47
C ILE A 6 17.52 -33.71 51.66
N TYR A 7 16.40 -34.03 52.30
CA TYR A 7 15.09 -34.04 51.66
C TYR A 7 14.67 -32.65 51.16
N LYS A 8 14.80 -31.61 52.00
CA LYS A 8 14.51 -30.21 51.61
C LYS A 8 15.35 -29.77 50.40
N ASN A 9 16.64 -30.11 50.38
CA ASN A 9 17.54 -29.67 49.32
C ASN A 9 17.26 -30.39 47.98
N ARG A 10 16.86 -31.68 48.02
CA ARG A 10 16.39 -32.39 46.82
C ARG A 10 15.08 -31.82 46.29
N LEU A 11 14.12 -31.53 47.17
CA LEU A 11 12.84 -30.96 46.77
C LEU A 11 13.00 -29.58 46.12
N TYR A 12 13.86 -28.73 46.69
CA TYR A 12 14.20 -27.43 46.11
C TYR A 12 14.79 -27.56 44.70
N LYS A 13 15.75 -28.47 44.50
CA LYS A 13 16.33 -28.74 43.18
C LYS A 13 15.27 -29.18 42.16
N ILE A 14 14.37 -30.08 42.55
CA ILE A 14 13.29 -30.54 41.66
C ILE A 14 12.37 -29.38 41.30
N LEU A 15 11.93 -28.57 42.27
CA LEU A 15 11.06 -27.42 42.03
C LEU A 15 11.69 -26.39 41.11
N ILE A 16 12.96 -26.03 41.34
CA ILE A 16 13.69 -25.11 40.47
C ILE A 16 13.82 -25.70 39.06
N THR A 17 14.20 -26.97 38.94
CA THR A 17 14.38 -27.62 37.63
C THR A 17 13.07 -27.66 36.84
N THR A 18 11.98 -28.06 37.49
CA THR A 18 10.63 -28.06 36.88
C THR A 18 10.21 -26.64 36.49
N GLY A 19 10.45 -25.64 37.36
CA GLY A 19 10.17 -24.24 37.06
C GLY A 19 10.96 -23.75 35.84
N THR A 20 12.26 -24.05 35.76
CA THR A 20 13.10 -23.71 34.61
C THR A 20 12.61 -24.36 33.32
N ILE A 21 12.22 -25.64 33.38
CA ILE A 21 11.65 -26.36 32.23
C ILE A 21 10.37 -25.68 31.75
N VAL A 22 9.45 -25.34 32.66
CA VAL A 22 8.19 -24.69 32.31
C VAL A 22 8.42 -23.31 31.69
N ILE A 23 9.30 -22.49 32.26
CA ILE A 23 9.62 -21.16 31.73
C ILE A 23 10.23 -21.28 30.32
N THR A 24 11.14 -22.23 30.12
CA THR A 24 11.79 -22.44 28.82
C THR A 24 10.79 -22.88 27.76
N LEU A 25 9.87 -23.79 28.10
CA LEU A 25 8.80 -24.23 27.20
C LEU A 25 7.88 -23.07 26.81
N LEU A 26 7.46 -22.25 27.78
CA LEU A 26 6.64 -21.08 27.51
C LEU A 26 7.37 -20.09 26.59
N ALA A 27 8.64 -19.82 26.82
CA ALA A 27 9.42 -18.91 25.98
C ALA A 27 9.52 -19.41 24.53
N VAL A 28 9.80 -20.70 24.32
CA VAL A 28 9.89 -21.29 22.97
C VAL A 28 8.55 -21.28 22.26
N LEU A 29 7.46 -21.63 22.95
CA LEU A 29 6.11 -21.64 22.38
C LEU A 29 5.65 -20.21 22.03
N SER A 30 5.79 -19.26 22.95
CA SER A 30 5.44 -17.86 22.72
C SER A 30 6.27 -17.25 21.59
N GLY A 31 7.58 -17.51 21.55
CA GLY A 31 8.46 -17.02 20.49
C GLY A 31 8.09 -17.59 19.12
N SER A 32 7.81 -18.91 19.05
CA SER A 32 7.41 -19.58 17.82
C SER A 32 6.05 -19.06 17.31
N TYR A 33 5.08 -18.89 18.20
CA TYR A 33 3.78 -18.32 17.87
C TYR A 33 3.90 -16.88 17.35
N LEU A 34 4.67 -16.04 18.04
CA LEU A 34 4.90 -14.65 17.65
C LEU A 34 5.56 -14.57 16.26
N HIS A 35 6.54 -15.44 15.99
CA HIS A 35 7.23 -15.48 14.70
C HIS A 35 6.28 -15.88 13.56
N LEU A 36 5.43 -16.88 13.77
CA LEU A 36 4.42 -17.28 12.80
C LEU A 36 3.38 -16.18 12.57
N GLN A 37 2.94 -15.51 13.63
CA GLN A 37 2.00 -14.41 13.55
C GLN A 37 2.61 -13.23 12.78
N GLN A 38 3.85 -12.84 13.07
CA GLN A 38 4.58 -11.79 12.35
C GLN A 38 4.72 -12.12 10.87
N LYS A 39 5.07 -13.36 10.52
CA LYS A 39 5.16 -13.80 9.13
C LYS A 39 3.80 -13.73 8.43
N SER A 40 2.74 -14.18 9.09
CA SER A 40 1.38 -14.13 8.56
C SER A 40 0.92 -12.68 8.33
N SER A 41 1.10 -11.81 9.33
CA SER A 41 0.80 -10.38 9.22
C SER A 41 1.63 -9.71 8.12
N TYR A 42 2.92 -10.05 8.00
CA TYR A 42 3.76 -9.53 6.92
C TYR A 42 3.22 -9.93 5.54
N ILE A 43 2.92 -11.21 5.33
CA ILE A 43 2.37 -11.71 4.05
C ILE A 43 1.02 -11.05 3.76
N HIS A 44 0.15 -10.94 4.75
CA HIS A 44 -1.15 -10.30 4.60
C HIS A 44 -1.02 -8.82 4.24
N ASN A 45 -0.20 -8.07 4.97
CA ASN A 45 0.04 -6.65 4.71
C ASN A 45 0.69 -6.43 3.34
N LEU A 46 1.62 -7.30 2.94
CA LEU A 46 2.24 -7.28 1.62
C LEU A 46 1.20 -7.53 0.53
N SER A 47 0.35 -8.55 0.69
CA SER A 47 -0.74 -8.84 -0.25
C SER A 47 -1.71 -7.66 -0.40
N ASN A 48 -2.13 -7.08 0.72
CA ASN A 48 -3.02 -5.91 0.71
C ASN A 48 -2.36 -4.69 0.05
N SER A 49 -1.07 -4.48 0.32
CA SER A 49 -0.31 -3.37 -0.28
C SER A 49 -0.16 -3.55 -1.78
N THR A 50 0.12 -4.77 -2.24
CA THR A 50 0.21 -5.09 -3.68
C THR A 50 -1.13 -4.91 -4.37
N ALA A 51 -2.23 -5.39 -3.77
CA ALA A 51 -3.57 -5.22 -4.31
C ALA A 51 -3.97 -3.73 -4.38
N ALA A 52 -3.65 -2.96 -3.35
CA ALA A 52 -3.88 -1.51 -3.33
C ALA A 52 -3.03 -0.80 -4.40
N LEU A 53 -1.77 -1.19 -4.57
CA LEU A 53 -0.90 -0.65 -5.62
C LEU A 53 -1.42 -0.97 -7.01
N GLU A 54 -1.88 -2.19 -7.26
CA GLU A 54 -2.47 -2.61 -8.53
C GLU A 54 -3.74 -1.81 -8.84
N ALA A 55 -4.64 -1.67 -7.87
CA ALA A 55 -5.84 -0.85 -8.00
C ALA A 55 -5.50 0.61 -8.34
N ASN A 56 -4.58 1.22 -7.60
CA ASN A 56 -4.15 2.60 -7.83
C ASN A 56 -3.45 2.77 -9.18
N SER A 57 -2.66 1.77 -9.61
CA SER A 57 -2.00 1.78 -10.92
C SER A 57 -3.02 1.71 -12.05
N ASN A 58 -4.03 0.85 -11.94
CA ASN A 58 -5.12 0.74 -12.92
C ASN A 58 -5.93 2.04 -13.04
N ILE A 59 -6.20 2.70 -11.90
CA ILE A 59 -6.82 4.04 -11.86
C ILE A 59 -5.94 5.04 -12.63
N ALA A 60 -4.64 5.11 -12.30
CA ALA A 60 -3.70 6.01 -12.95
C ALA A 60 -3.60 5.77 -14.47
N MET A 61 -3.51 4.50 -14.91
CA MET A 61 -3.48 4.15 -16.33
C MET A 61 -4.77 4.56 -17.06
N ASN A 62 -5.93 4.38 -16.43
CA ASN A 62 -7.20 4.82 -17.02
C ASN A 62 -7.28 6.34 -17.17
N LEU A 63 -6.80 7.08 -16.17
CA LEU A 63 -6.71 8.54 -16.22
C LEU A 63 -5.78 9.01 -17.34
N ILE A 64 -4.58 8.45 -17.40
CA ILE A 64 -3.59 8.78 -18.44
C ILE A 64 -4.14 8.46 -19.83
N SER A 65 -4.74 7.27 -20.01
CA SER A 65 -5.32 6.85 -21.28
C SER A 65 -6.42 7.80 -21.77
N ARG A 66 -7.31 8.23 -20.87
CA ARG A 66 -8.33 9.24 -21.21
C ARG A 66 -7.72 10.58 -21.54
N ALA A 67 -6.81 11.09 -20.71
CA ALA A 67 -6.15 12.37 -20.97
C ALA A 67 -5.44 12.37 -22.34
N VAL A 68 -4.73 11.29 -22.69
CA VAL A 68 -4.11 11.12 -24.00
C VAL A 68 -5.14 11.13 -25.12
N ASN A 69 -6.26 10.41 -24.95
CA ASN A 69 -7.32 10.37 -25.94
C ASN A 69 -7.98 11.75 -26.12
N ASP A 70 -8.26 12.46 -25.03
CA ASP A 70 -8.86 13.80 -25.06
C ASP A 70 -7.93 14.80 -25.74
N VAL A 71 -6.63 14.78 -25.42
CA VAL A 71 -5.62 15.59 -26.13
C VAL A 71 -5.57 15.25 -27.62
N SER A 72 -5.59 13.96 -27.97
CA SER A 72 -5.52 13.52 -29.38
C SER A 72 -6.72 13.98 -30.23
N ARG A 73 -7.88 14.17 -29.59
CA ARG A 73 -9.13 14.59 -30.25
C ARG A 73 -9.37 16.09 -30.15
N ASP A 74 -8.57 16.81 -29.38
CA ASP A 74 -8.78 18.22 -29.14
C ASP A 74 -8.50 19.06 -30.40
N LYS A 75 -9.53 19.80 -30.82
CA LYS A 75 -9.47 20.61 -32.03
C LYS A 75 -8.54 21.82 -31.88
N SER A 76 -8.34 22.32 -30.65
CA SER A 76 -7.44 23.44 -30.40
C SER A 76 -5.97 23.02 -30.52
N ILE A 77 -5.62 21.81 -30.07
CA ILE A 77 -4.31 21.18 -30.31
C ILE A 77 -4.09 21.03 -31.82
N THR A 78 -5.06 20.43 -32.52
CA THR A 78 -4.98 20.21 -33.96
C THR A 78 -4.82 21.53 -34.73
N LYS A 79 -5.57 22.57 -34.33
CA LYS A 79 -5.50 23.90 -34.92
C LYS A 79 -4.17 24.59 -34.64
N TRP A 80 -3.61 24.39 -33.46
CA TRP A 80 -2.28 24.90 -33.13
C TRP A 80 -1.20 24.26 -33.99
N VAL A 81 -1.18 22.92 -34.07
CA VAL A 81 -0.19 22.17 -34.87
C VAL A 81 -0.29 22.50 -36.36
N ASN A 82 -1.51 22.63 -36.89
CA ASN A 82 -1.76 22.90 -38.31
C ASN A 82 -1.85 24.42 -38.64
N SER A 83 -1.24 25.29 -37.83
CA SER A 83 -1.28 26.73 -38.06
C SER A 83 -0.58 27.14 -39.34
N SER A 84 -1.21 28.00 -40.15
CA SER A 84 -0.73 28.38 -41.48
C SER A 84 0.35 29.47 -41.48
N SER A 85 0.54 30.17 -40.37
CA SER A 85 1.55 31.23 -40.20
C SER A 85 2.15 31.19 -38.80
N ALA A 86 3.32 31.83 -38.62
CA ALA A 86 3.96 31.94 -37.31
C ALA A 86 3.07 32.71 -36.30
N ASN A 87 2.39 33.77 -36.75
CA ASN A 87 1.47 34.51 -35.88
C ASN A 87 0.28 33.65 -35.43
N ASP A 88 -0.31 32.87 -36.35
CA ASP A 88 -1.40 31.95 -36.00
C ASP A 88 -0.91 30.85 -35.07
N PHE A 89 0.32 30.36 -35.26
CA PHE A 89 0.93 29.35 -34.40
C PHE A 89 1.03 29.86 -32.95
N TYR A 90 1.57 31.07 -32.75
CA TYR A 90 1.66 31.66 -31.41
C TYR A 90 0.29 31.92 -30.80
N PHE A 91 -0.66 32.47 -31.57
CA PHE A 91 -2.00 32.76 -31.06
C PHE A 91 -2.78 31.48 -30.68
N ASN A 92 -2.76 30.47 -31.55
CA ASN A 92 -3.44 29.19 -31.32
C ASN A 92 -2.80 28.42 -30.14
N SER A 93 -1.50 28.57 -29.91
CA SER A 93 -0.79 27.92 -28.79
C SER A 93 -1.39 28.26 -27.43
N ILE A 94 -1.84 29.50 -27.23
CA ILE A 94 -2.41 29.97 -25.96
C ILE A 94 -3.72 29.22 -25.65
N THR A 95 -4.54 28.97 -26.67
CA THR A 95 -5.80 28.24 -26.54
C THR A 95 -5.53 26.76 -26.27
N ALA A 96 -4.62 26.16 -27.03
CA ALA A 96 -4.17 24.77 -26.84
C ALA A 96 -3.60 24.54 -25.43
N LEU A 97 -2.77 25.46 -24.92
CA LEU A 97 -2.20 25.42 -23.57
C LEU A 97 -3.28 25.46 -22.47
N LYS A 98 -4.34 26.25 -22.66
CA LYS A 98 -5.47 26.27 -21.71
C LYS A 98 -6.20 24.94 -21.70
N GLN A 99 -6.46 24.35 -22.86
CA GLN A 99 -7.13 23.04 -22.94
C GLN A 99 -6.27 21.92 -22.35
N LEU A 100 -4.96 21.89 -22.65
CA LEU A 100 -4.02 20.95 -22.03
C LEU A 100 -4.04 21.02 -20.52
N ARG A 101 -4.09 22.24 -19.95
CA ARG A 101 -4.16 22.41 -18.51
C ARG A 101 -5.47 21.85 -17.95
N ILE A 102 -6.60 22.07 -18.60
CA ILE A 102 -7.89 21.52 -18.16
C ILE A 102 -7.83 19.99 -18.16
N ILE A 103 -7.38 19.38 -19.27
CA ILE A 103 -7.31 17.92 -19.41
C ILE A 103 -6.36 17.28 -18.38
N THR A 104 -5.21 17.91 -18.11
CA THR A 104 -4.20 17.37 -17.20
C THR A 104 -4.45 17.67 -15.72
N THR A 105 -5.30 18.65 -15.40
CA THR A 105 -5.59 19.08 -14.02
C THR A 105 -6.97 18.62 -13.54
N ASP A 106 -7.74 17.88 -14.34
CA ASP A 106 -9.04 17.37 -13.91
C ASP A 106 -8.87 16.26 -12.85
N SER A 107 -8.86 16.68 -11.58
CA SER A 107 -8.73 15.83 -10.40
C SER A 107 -10.05 15.19 -9.98
N SER A 108 -11.18 15.52 -10.62
CA SER A 108 -12.50 15.03 -10.24
C SER A 108 -12.58 13.50 -10.24
N MET A 109 -11.85 12.88 -11.15
CA MET A 109 -11.85 11.44 -11.36
C MET A 109 -10.93 10.68 -10.38
N LEU A 110 -9.81 11.30 -9.96
CA LEU A 110 -9.01 10.83 -8.82
C LEU A 110 -9.87 10.76 -7.54
N ASN A 111 -10.67 11.79 -7.30
CA ASN A 111 -11.54 11.87 -6.12
C ASN A 111 -12.68 10.84 -6.17
N TYR A 112 -13.26 10.58 -7.35
CA TYR A 112 -14.31 9.57 -7.54
C TYR A 112 -13.78 8.15 -7.34
N GLU A 113 -12.65 7.79 -7.94
CA GLU A 113 -12.10 6.44 -7.85
C GLU A 113 -11.46 6.18 -6.47
N ALA A 114 -10.82 7.17 -5.86
CA ALA A 114 -10.39 7.09 -4.46
C ALA A 114 -11.59 6.88 -3.52
N GLY A 115 -12.67 7.66 -3.67
CA GLY A 115 -13.88 7.51 -2.84
C GLY A 115 -14.53 6.13 -2.95
N ARG A 116 -14.48 5.50 -4.12
CA ARG A 116 -15.02 4.13 -4.34
C ARG A 116 -14.19 3.04 -3.66
N TYR A 117 -12.88 3.21 -3.57
CA TYR A 117 -11.98 2.23 -2.93
C TYR A 117 -11.90 2.40 -1.41
N TYR A 118 -11.89 3.64 -0.91
CA TYR A 118 -11.90 3.92 0.54
C TYR A 118 -13.28 3.80 1.20
N GLY A 119 -14.36 3.71 0.42
CA GLY A 119 -15.75 3.57 0.90
C GLY A 119 -16.26 2.14 1.08
N ARG A 120 -15.44 1.10 0.82
CA ARG A 120 -15.82 -0.29 1.09
C ARG A 120 -15.49 -0.67 2.54
N PRO A 121 -16.48 -0.94 3.42
CA PRO A 121 -16.19 -1.53 4.72
C PRO A 121 -15.60 -2.94 4.52
N ALA A 122 -14.61 -3.27 5.34
CA ALA A 122 -14.02 -4.59 5.47
C ALA A 122 -15.04 -5.63 5.98
#